data_AF-A0A5N6K5E5-F1
#
_entry.id   AF-A0A5N6K5E5-F1
#
_cell.length_a   1.000
_cell.length_b   1.000
_cell.length_c   1.000
_cell.angle_alpha   90.00
_cell.angle_beta   90.00
_cell.angle_gamma   90.00
#
_symmetry.space_group_name_H-M   'P 1'
#
loop_
_entity.id
_entity.type
_entity.pdbx_description
1 polymer ?
#
loop_
_entity_poly.entity_id
_entity_poly.type
_entity_poly.pdbx_seq_one_letter_code
_entity_poly.pdbx_strand_id
1 'polypeptide(L)'
;MGSVVLPHLVTGWHVDQAIMSEEERLVVIRFGRDVDPDCMRQDEVLYKVAELVKNFAVIYVCDIDQVPDFKTMYELYDPVTTMFFFRNKHMMCDFGTGNNNKLNWVLEDKQEMIDIIETIYKGAKKGRGLVVSPKDYSTRRRWCIDLGEDRFKGMKRYVNFPKIRCSCIKLHMKSLLTALVSCLPLTTALPLISSDSPIAQPGPVYSFSSSGSNAKVAGRLFNVDGKVEYFAGTNAWWLAHLSSNNDVDLSLSQIAATGYKVIRVWGFGDANTPPPSTNTDPNLIYFQILNSTGAYINFGTDGLQRLDYVVHAASKYGLKLVLNFVNNWSDYGGIAAYTNAFNCSSTSFYTDSTCEKVYKNYVKTIVTRYRSSTSIFAWELGNEPRCHGCDTSILTKWAIDISTYIKSLDAHHLVTLGDEGWFTPADGIGDGSYAYGGGEGIDWVANLKIKTLDYGVFHLYPNSWGYNYTWGNEWIEQHDSVGKEVGKPIILEEYGTPFPYKHIETEAPWQATVLGSGIAADQIWQFGPNGTSVQAEIFGDVNTIYFKTLEYATLGTGHARAMLKKKV
;
A
#
# COMPACT_ATOMS: atom_id res chain seq x y z
N MET A 1 36.93 8.45 4.55
CA MET A 1 37.17 7.85 3.22
C MET A 1 36.90 6.33 3.19
N GLY A 2 36.09 5.77 4.11
CA GLY A 2 35.81 4.31 4.17
C GLY A 2 34.59 3.82 3.37
N SER A 3 33.57 4.68 3.17
CA SER A 3 32.31 4.32 2.47
C SER A 3 32.47 3.96 0.99
N VAL A 4 33.55 4.40 0.33
CA VAL A 4 33.75 4.25 -1.13
C VAL A 4 34.12 2.81 -1.56
N VAL A 5 34.43 1.90 -0.63
CA VAL A 5 35.02 0.58 -0.95
C VAL A 5 34.13 -0.60 -0.55
N LEU A 6 33.17 -0.42 0.36
CA LEU A 6 32.19 -1.46 0.67
C LEU A 6 31.09 -1.48 -0.40
N PRO A 7 30.58 -2.65 -0.83
CA PRO A 7 29.50 -2.72 -1.81
C PRO A 7 28.23 -2.01 -1.31
N HIS A 8 27.74 -1.07 -2.11
CA HIS A 8 26.53 -0.30 -1.83
C HIS A 8 25.28 -0.98 -2.41
N LEU A 9 24.26 -1.11 -1.58
CA LEU A 9 22.93 -1.57 -1.99
C LEU A 9 22.06 -0.33 -2.23
N VAL A 10 21.92 0.04 -3.49
CA VAL A 10 21.34 1.34 -3.91
C VAL A 10 19.83 1.31 -4.13
N THR A 11 19.20 0.14 -4.06
CA THR A 11 17.73 -0.02 -4.16
C THR A 11 17.26 -1.15 -3.25
N GLY A 12 15.96 -1.17 -2.93
CA GLY A 12 15.35 -2.25 -2.16
C GLY A 12 15.58 -3.63 -2.79
N TRP A 13 15.50 -3.71 -4.13
CA TRP A 13 15.84 -4.93 -4.88
C TRP A 13 17.26 -5.43 -4.60
N HIS A 14 18.26 -4.54 -4.53
CA HIS A 14 19.63 -4.96 -4.21
C HIS A 14 19.73 -5.52 -2.79
N VAL A 15 18.98 -4.96 -1.83
CA VAL A 15 18.89 -5.47 -0.46
C VAL A 15 18.27 -6.87 -0.43
N ASP A 16 17.13 -7.05 -1.09
CA ASP A 16 16.48 -8.36 -1.20
C ASP A 16 17.37 -9.40 -1.88
N GLN A 17 17.98 -9.04 -3.01
CA GLN A 17 18.90 -9.94 -3.70
C GLN A 17 20.10 -10.32 -2.84
N ALA A 18 20.70 -9.38 -2.11
CA ALA A 18 21.82 -9.67 -1.23
C ALA A 18 21.43 -10.66 -0.11
N ILE A 19 20.21 -10.57 0.42
CA ILE A 19 19.69 -11.44 1.48
C ILE A 19 19.25 -12.82 0.94
N MET A 20 18.61 -12.84 -0.24
CA MET A 20 18.05 -14.05 -0.85
C MET A 20 19.10 -14.92 -1.54
N SER A 21 20.05 -14.31 -2.25
CA SER A 21 21.03 -15.05 -3.08
C SER A 21 22.14 -15.70 -2.27
N GLU A 22 22.37 -15.27 -1.02
CA GLU A 22 23.47 -15.76 -0.19
C GLU A 22 22.99 -16.90 0.73
N GLU A 23 23.34 -18.13 0.36
CA GLU A 23 22.93 -19.35 1.07
C GLU A 23 24.00 -19.89 2.05
N GLU A 24 25.25 -19.50 1.85
CA GLU A 24 26.40 -20.11 2.53
C GLU A 24 27.02 -19.21 3.59
N ARG A 25 27.04 -17.90 3.36
CA ARG A 25 27.66 -16.89 4.24
C ARG A 25 26.61 -16.06 4.98
N LEU A 26 27.05 -15.40 6.06
CA LEU A 26 26.25 -14.41 6.77
C LEU A 26 26.23 -13.09 5.98
N VAL A 27 25.05 -12.56 5.70
CA VAL A 27 24.88 -11.25 5.10
C VAL A 27 24.83 -10.20 6.22
N VAL A 28 25.76 -9.26 6.20
CA VAL A 28 25.86 -8.15 7.16
C VAL A 28 25.53 -6.87 6.42
N ILE A 29 24.50 -6.13 6.86
CA ILE A 29 24.09 -4.88 6.21
C ILE A 29 24.13 -3.75 7.23
N ARG A 30 24.92 -2.71 6.93
CA ARG A 30 24.87 -1.42 7.63
C ARG A 30 23.85 -0.53 6.95
N PHE A 31 22.78 -0.22 7.67
CA PHE A 31 21.82 0.81 7.30
C PHE A 31 22.14 2.14 7.99
N GLY A 32 22.05 3.23 7.23
CA GLY A 32 22.09 4.60 7.73
C GLY A 32 22.55 5.54 6.63
N ARG A 33 22.47 6.86 6.84
CA ARG A 33 22.85 7.83 5.80
C ARG A 33 24.35 7.87 5.64
N ASP A 34 24.83 7.90 4.40
CA ASP A 34 26.28 7.88 4.14
C ASP A 34 27.01 9.13 4.64
N VAL A 35 26.28 10.24 4.77
CA VAL A 35 26.80 11.51 5.29
C VAL A 35 26.82 11.56 6.82
N ASP A 36 26.23 10.57 7.51
CA ASP A 36 26.18 10.56 8.97
C ASP A 36 27.55 10.19 9.57
N PRO A 37 28.09 10.98 10.52
CA PRO A 37 29.40 10.70 11.12
C PRO A 37 29.49 9.32 11.77
N ASP A 38 28.43 8.79 12.37
CA ASP A 38 28.44 7.48 13.01
C ASP A 38 28.44 6.35 11.98
N CYS A 39 27.75 6.53 10.85
CA CYS A 39 27.85 5.62 9.70
C CYS A 39 29.27 5.59 9.13
N MET A 40 29.90 6.75 8.95
CA MET A 40 31.28 6.84 8.44
C MET A 40 32.29 6.12 9.36
N ARG A 41 32.11 6.21 10.68
CA ARG A 41 32.95 5.54 11.68
C ARG A 41 32.72 4.03 11.66
N GLN A 42 31.47 3.61 11.57
CA GLN A 42 31.12 2.19 11.47
C GLN A 42 31.66 1.56 10.18
N ASP A 43 31.56 2.26 9.05
CA ASP A 43 32.09 1.81 7.75
C ASP A 43 33.60 1.59 7.79
N GLU A 44 34.35 2.40 8.53
CA GLU A 44 35.80 2.21 8.68
C GLU A 44 36.12 0.88 9.38
N VAL A 45 35.33 0.49 10.38
CA VAL A 45 35.48 -0.80 11.08
C VAL A 45 35.07 -1.94 10.16
N LEU A 46 33.91 -1.85 9.52
CA LEU A 46 33.41 -2.86 8.59
C LEU A 46 34.37 -3.09 7.42
N TYR A 47 34.98 -2.04 6.89
CA TYR A 47 36.00 -2.12 5.84
C TYR A 47 37.24 -2.90 6.30
N LYS A 48 37.74 -2.63 7.51
CA LYS A 48 38.89 -3.36 8.09
C LYS A 48 38.58 -4.84 8.36
N VAL A 49 37.31 -5.19 8.54
CA VAL A 49 36.84 -6.53 8.87
C VAL A 49 36.46 -7.35 7.63
N ALA A 50 35.97 -6.70 6.57
CA ALA A 50 35.42 -7.37 5.38
C ALA A 50 36.31 -8.48 4.80
N GLU A 51 37.61 -8.19 4.63
CA GLU A 51 38.56 -9.16 4.07
C GLU A 51 38.85 -10.34 5.03
N LEU A 52 38.77 -10.10 6.34
CA LEU A 52 39.04 -11.12 7.37
C LEU A 52 37.87 -12.11 7.51
N VAL A 53 36.63 -11.68 7.22
CA VAL A 53 35.42 -12.50 7.37
C VAL A 53 34.86 -13.04 6.05
N LYS A 54 35.44 -12.66 4.90
CA LYS A 54 34.90 -12.94 3.54
C LYS A 54 34.52 -14.40 3.25
N ASN A 55 35.18 -15.35 3.93
CA ASN A 55 34.95 -16.79 3.77
C ASN A 55 33.62 -17.25 4.40
N PHE A 56 33.05 -16.49 5.32
CA PHE A 56 31.83 -16.86 6.04
C PHE A 56 30.84 -15.71 6.26
N ALA A 57 31.20 -14.48 5.88
CA ALA A 57 30.30 -13.34 5.86
C ALA A 57 30.57 -12.44 4.64
N VAL A 58 29.54 -11.73 4.21
CA VAL A 58 29.60 -10.67 3.19
C VAL A 58 29.01 -9.40 3.79
N ILE A 59 29.66 -8.26 3.55
CA ILE A 59 29.31 -6.98 4.15
C ILE A 59 28.84 -6.02 3.07
N TYR A 60 27.70 -5.40 3.33
CA TYR A 60 27.09 -4.37 2.51
C TYR A 60 26.80 -3.11 3.32
N VAL A 61 26.73 -1.99 2.62
CA VAL A 61 26.25 -0.71 3.17
C VAL A 61 25.04 -0.24 2.37
N CYS A 62 24.14 0.46 3.03
CA CYS A 62 22.87 0.86 2.44
C CYS A 62 22.41 2.21 3.02
N ASP A 63 22.22 3.19 2.13
CA ASP A 63 21.65 4.49 2.50
C ASP A 63 20.13 4.37 2.63
N ILE A 64 19.62 4.63 3.85
CA ILE A 64 18.20 4.50 4.17
C ILE A 64 17.30 5.47 3.39
N ASP A 65 17.85 6.58 2.87
CA ASP A 65 17.08 7.50 2.03
C ASP A 65 16.91 6.94 0.60
N GLN A 66 17.71 5.94 0.19
CA GLN A 66 17.57 5.22 -1.09
C GLN A 66 16.69 3.95 -0.97
N VAL A 67 16.48 3.45 0.24
CA VAL A 67 15.66 2.26 0.53
C VAL A 67 14.57 2.52 1.57
N PRO A 68 13.63 3.45 1.28
CA PRO A 68 12.64 3.89 2.27
C PRO A 68 11.74 2.76 2.80
N ASP A 69 11.48 1.72 2.00
CA ASP A 69 10.67 0.57 2.41
C ASP A 69 11.31 -0.20 3.57
N PHE A 70 12.63 -0.42 3.50
CA PHE A 70 13.41 -1.09 4.55
C PHE A 70 13.57 -0.24 5.80
N LYS A 71 13.58 1.10 5.65
CA LYS A 71 13.59 2.02 6.79
C LYS A 71 12.36 1.84 7.67
N THR A 72 11.19 1.68 7.05
CA THR A 72 9.93 1.44 7.75
C THR A 72 9.88 0.01 8.29
N MET A 73 10.20 -0.98 7.45
CA MET A 73 10.13 -2.41 7.79
C MET A 73 10.98 -2.79 9.02
N TYR A 74 12.20 -2.24 9.13
CA TYR A 74 13.13 -2.55 10.22
C TYR A 74 13.21 -1.47 11.30
N GLU A 75 12.30 -0.49 11.28
CA GLU A 75 12.23 0.60 12.26
C GLU A 75 13.58 1.34 12.40
N LEU A 76 14.20 1.72 11.27
CA LEU A 76 15.55 2.27 11.21
C LEU A 76 15.55 3.76 11.57
N TYR A 77 15.45 4.06 12.87
CA TYR A 77 15.44 5.43 13.42
C TYR A 77 16.79 5.89 13.97
N ASP A 78 17.66 4.95 14.32
CA ASP A 78 19.00 5.24 14.86
C ASP A 78 19.95 5.71 13.74
N PRO A 79 20.92 6.61 14.03
CA PRO A 79 21.86 7.13 13.03
C PRO A 79 22.63 6.05 12.26
N VAL A 80 22.95 4.94 12.92
CA VAL A 80 23.61 3.78 12.34
C VAL A 80 22.99 2.50 12.88
N THR A 81 22.71 1.55 11.99
CA THR A 81 22.15 0.25 12.34
C THR A 81 22.85 -0.85 11.55
N THR A 82 23.32 -1.90 12.21
CA THR A 82 23.86 -3.10 11.56
C THR A 82 22.93 -4.30 11.82
N MET A 83 22.52 -4.97 10.74
CA MET A 83 21.64 -6.15 10.78
C MET A 83 22.31 -7.34 10.12
N PHE A 84 21.85 -8.55 10.48
CA PHE A 84 22.45 -9.81 10.09
C PHE A 84 21.40 -10.74 9.49
N PHE A 85 21.72 -11.38 8.37
CA PHE A 85 20.82 -12.30 7.68
C PHE A 85 21.54 -13.57 7.27
N PHE A 86 20.84 -14.70 7.29
CA PHE A 86 21.36 -15.99 6.85
C PHE A 86 20.25 -16.81 6.20
N ARG A 87 20.41 -17.20 4.92
CA ARG A 87 19.43 -18.01 4.16
C ARG A 87 18.02 -17.42 4.17
N ASN A 88 17.91 -16.15 3.76
CA ASN A 88 16.66 -15.41 3.75
C ASN A 88 15.96 -15.30 5.12
N LYS A 89 16.73 -15.35 6.21
CA LYS A 89 16.22 -15.15 7.58
C LYS A 89 17.01 -14.09 8.30
N HIS A 90 16.30 -13.20 8.99
CA HIS A 90 16.89 -12.23 9.91
C HIS A 90 17.42 -12.93 11.17
N MET A 91 18.64 -12.59 11.57
CA MET A 91 19.36 -13.19 12.69
C MET A 91 19.40 -12.21 13.86
N MET A 92 18.90 -12.66 15.02
CA MET A 92 18.92 -11.86 16.24
C MET A 92 20.18 -12.15 17.06
N CYS A 93 20.70 -11.12 17.73
CA CYS A 93 21.81 -11.24 18.67
C CYS A 93 21.51 -10.48 19.95
N ASP A 94 21.54 -11.16 21.09
CA ASP A 94 21.43 -10.55 22.41
C ASP A 94 22.77 -9.92 22.81
N PHE A 95 22.79 -8.59 22.83
CA PHE A 95 23.94 -7.79 23.24
C PHE A 95 23.87 -7.34 24.71
N GLY A 96 22.83 -7.74 25.46
CA GLY A 96 22.55 -7.25 26.80
C GLY A 96 21.96 -5.83 26.85
N THR A 97 21.60 -5.26 25.70
CA THR A 97 21.05 -3.90 25.58
C THR A 97 19.52 -3.86 25.54
N GLY A 98 18.86 -5.02 25.38
CA GLY A 98 17.41 -5.14 25.23
C GLY A 98 16.89 -4.98 23.80
N ASN A 99 17.74 -4.66 22.82
CA ASN A 99 17.42 -4.72 21.39
C ASN A 99 18.24 -5.84 20.73
N ASN A 100 17.56 -6.92 20.35
CA ASN A 100 18.21 -8.10 19.79
C ASN A 100 18.15 -8.13 18.25
N ASN A 101 17.37 -7.24 17.64
CA ASN A 101 17.11 -7.24 16.21
C ASN A 101 18.25 -6.56 15.43
N LYS A 102 18.96 -5.65 16.07
CA LYS A 102 19.95 -4.80 15.41
C LYS A 102 21.00 -4.26 16.37
N LEU A 103 22.21 -4.07 15.86
CA LEU A 103 23.27 -3.33 16.53
C LEU A 103 23.13 -1.85 16.12
N ASN A 104 22.66 -1.01 17.03
CA ASN A 104 22.26 0.37 16.74
C ASN A 104 23.22 1.44 17.30
N TRP A 105 24.51 1.10 17.44
CA TRP A 105 25.54 2.02 17.91
C TRP A 105 26.86 1.74 17.17
N VAL A 106 27.82 2.67 17.24
CA VAL A 106 29.15 2.45 16.63
C VAL A 106 29.98 1.46 17.46
N LEU A 107 30.38 0.35 16.84
CA LEU A 107 31.29 -0.62 17.42
C LEU A 107 32.71 -0.34 16.90
N GLU A 108 33.50 0.36 17.71
CA GLU A 108 34.83 0.87 17.30
C GLU A 108 35.92 -0.21 17.26
N ASP A 109 35.75 -1.29 18.02
CA ASP A 109 36.73 -2.37 18.09
C ASP A 109 36.49 -3.41 16.97
N LYS A 110 37.53 -3.61 16.15
CA LYS A 110 37.47 -4.54 15.01
C LYS A 110 37.38 -6.01 15.45
N GLN A 111 38.01 -6.38 16.56
CA GLN A 111 38.02 -7.76 17.03
C GLN A 111 36.64 -8.10 17.59
N GLU A 112 36.02 -7.17 18.32
CA GLU A 112 34.64 -7.32 18.79
C GLU A 112 33.65 -7.52 17.63
N MET A 113 33.82 -6.78 16.52
CA MET A 113 33.00 -6.98 15.32
C MET A 113 33.18 -8.38 14.71
N ILE A 114 34.42 -8.86 14.60
CA ILE A 114 34.72 -10.22 14.10
C ILE A 114 34.07 -11.27 15.00
N ASP A 115 34.22 -11.14 16.31
CA ASP A 115 33.72 -12.10 17.29
C ASP A 115 32.18 -12.17 17.27
N ILE A 116 31.50 -11.04 17.07
CA ILE A 116 30.04 -10.98 16.88
C ILE A 116 29.63 -11.69 15.59
N ILE A 117 30.24 -11.34 14.45
CA ILE A 117 29.92 -11.95 13.14
C ILE A 117 30.13 -13.47 13.19
N GLU A 118 31.25 -13.93 13.78
CA GLU A 118 31.57 -15.34 13.91
C GLU A 118 30.55 -16.08 14.80
N THR A 119 30.13 -15.45 15.90
CA THR A 119 29.14 -16.01 16.83
C THR A 119 27.77 -16.17 16.17
N ILE A 120 27.31 -15.16 15.43
CA ILE A 120 26.06 -15.20 14.69
C ILE A 120 26.13 -16.27 13.60
N TYR A 121 27.20 -16.31 12.82
CA TYR A 121 27.38 -17.32 11.78
C TYR A 121 27.38 -18.76 12.33
N LYS A 122 28.12 -19.02 13.42
CA LYS A 122 28.15 -20.33 14.09
C LYS A 122 26.77 -20.72 14.64
N GLY A 123 25.99 -19.77 15.15
CA GLY A 123 24.62 -20.01 15.61
C GLY A 123 23.66 -20.28 14.47
N ALA A 124 23.74 -19.50 13.39
CA ALA A 124 22.92 -19.62 12.19
C ALA A 124 23.12 -20.98 11.50
N LYS A 125 24.37 -21.44 11.35
CA LYS A 125 24.68 -22.79 10.83
C LYS A 125 24.10 -23.93 11.68
N LYS A 126 23.87 -23.68 12.98
CA LYS A 126 23.21 -24.62 13.90
C LYS A 126 21.68 -24.46 13.95
N GLY A 127 21.10 -23.62 13.09
CA GLY A 127 19.66 -23.39 13.02
C GLY A 127 19.09 -22.53 14.15
N ARG A 128 19.92 -21.78 14.89
CA ARG A 128 19.45 -20.88 15.95
C ARG A 128 19.10 -19.52 15.36
N GLY A 129 17.91 -19.00 15.63
CA GLY A 129 17.50 -17.65 15.22
C GLY A 129 17.96 -16.51 16.15
N LEU A 130 18.42 -16.84 17.36
CA LEU A 130 18.95 -15.92 18.37
C LEU A 130 20.28 -16.48 18.91
N VAL A 131 21.30 -15.62 19.00
CA VAL A 131 22.57 -15.92 19.67
C VAL A 131 22.88 -14.89 20.73
N VAL A 132 23.71 -15.22 21.71
CA VAL A 132 24.20 -14.25 22.71
C VAL A 132 25.57 -13.77 22.28
N SER A 133 25.78 -12.45 22.28
CA SER A 133 27.05 -11.82 21.99
C SER A 133 28.16 -12.33 22.94
N PRO A 134 29.41 -12.51 22.47
CA PRO A 134 30.55 -12.89 23.33
C PRO A 134 30.80 -11.91 24.49
N LYS A 135 30.36 -10.66 24.34
CA LYS A 135 30.51 -9.58 25.32
C LYS A 135 29.14 -8.98 25.64
N ASP A 136 28.94 -8.65 26.91
CA ASP A 136 27.76 -7.92 27.39
C ASP A 136 27.97 -6.40 27.25
N TYR A 137 27.04 -5.72 26.58
CA TYR A 137 27.04 -4.28 26.36
C TYR A 137 26.00 -3.55 27.24
N SER A 138 25.38 -4.22 28.21
CA SER A 138 24.40 -3.66 29.15
C SER A 138 24.90 -2.42 29.90
N THR A 139 26.20 -2.36 30.21
CA THR A 139 26.83 -1.25 30.94
C THR A 139 27.00 0.02 30.09
N ARG A 140 26.91 -0.07 28.76
CA ARG A 140 27.01 1.09 27.85
C ARG A 140 25.77 1.99 27.95
N ARG A 141 24.60 1.45 28.34
CA ARG A 141 23.40 2.25 28.66
C ARG A 141 23.46 3.00 29.99
N ARG A 142 24.41 2.68 30.88
CA ARG A 142 24.55 3.40 32.16
C ARG A 142 25.02 4.85 31.94
N TRP A 143 25.84 5.09 30.92
CA TRP A 143 26.34 6.44 30.59
C TRP A 143 25.35 7.33 29.84
N CYS A 144 24.38 6.77 29.10
CA CYS A 144 23.37 7.59 28.40
C CYS A 144 22.17 7.94 29.29
N ILE A 145 21.90 7.18 30.36
CA ILE A 145 20.90 7.55 31.37
C ILE A 145 21.49 8.57 32.35
N ASP A 146 22.76 8.45 32.74
CA ASP A 146 23.41 9.40 33.65
C ASP A 146 23.69 10.78 32.99
N LEU A 147 23.89 10.87 31.67
CA LEU A 147 24.03 12.16 30.97
C LEU A 147 22.69 12.90 30.75
N GLY A 148 21.56 12.28 31.08
CA GLY A 148 20.22 12.90 31.06
C GLY A 148 19.75 13.44 32.40
N GLU A 149 20.35 13.04 33.52
CA GLU A 149 19.96 13.47 34.88
C GLU A 149 21.04 14.26 35.67
N ASP A 150 22.29 14.35 35.18
CA ASP A 150 23.38 15.07 35.88
C ASP A 150 23.48 16.59 35.62
N ARG A 151 22.35 17.27 35.41
CA ARG A 151 22.28 18.76 35.54
C ARG A 151 21.41 19.26 36.68
N PHE A 152 20.97 18.39 37.58
CA PHE A 152 20.29 18.80 38.82
C PHE A 152 20.58 17.84 39.97
N LYS A 153 21.78 17.94 40.58
CA LYS A 153 22.04 17.75 42.03
C LYS A 153 23.54 17.62 42.27
N GLY A 154 24.19 18.74 42.61
CA GLY A 154 25.62 18.66 42.91
C GLY A 154 26.27 19.93 43.43
N MET A 155 25.60 20.78 44.21
CA MET A 155 26.32 21.67 45.15
C MET A 155 25.37 22.30 46.18
N LYS A 156 25.21 21.62 47.32
CA LYS A 156 24.95 22.26 48.61
C LYS A 156 26.20 22.09 49.46
N ARG A 157 26.96 23.17 49.64
CA ARG A 157 27.41 23.64 50.96
C ARG A 157 28.27 24.91 50.85
N TYR A 158 28.05 25.77 51.83
CA TYR A 158 28.78 26.98 52.25
C TYR A 158 28.34 28.38 51.73
N VAL A 159 27.48 29.01 52.57
CA VAL A 159 27.57 30.38 53.15
C VAL A 159 27.07 31.62 52.37
N ASN A 160 25.96 32.17 52.90
CA ASN A 160 25.48 33.57 53.09
C ASN A 160 25.64 34.70 52.02
N PHE A 161 24.47 35.24 51.62
CA PHE A 161 23.99 36.64 51.35
C PHE A 161 24.98 37.81 51.08
N PRO A 162 24.63 38.90 50.33
CA PRO A 162 23.28 39.51 50.22
C PRO A 162 22.79 40.04 48.84
N LYS A 163 21.51 40.46 48.85
CA LYS A 163 20.68 41.08 47.79
C LYS A 163 21.23 42.41 47.23
N ILE A 164 21.03 42.65 45.92
CA ILE A 164 20.89 44.00 45.34
C ILE A 164 19.74 44.02 44.30
N ARG A 165 18.98 45.13 44.32
CA ARG A 165 17.78 45.52 43.56
C ARG A 165 18.09 46.12 42.17
N CYS A 166 17.00 46.35 41.40
CA CYS A 166 16.80 47.41 40.39
C CYS A 166 17.37 47.14 38.96
N SER A 167 16.76 47.56 37.85
CA SER A 167 15.42 48.09 37.49
C SER A 167 15.31 48.13 35.96
N CYS A 168 14.08 48.25 35.44
CA CYS A 168 13.69 48.37 34.03
C CYS A 168 14.39 49.49 33.24
N ILE A 169 14.50 49.30 31.91
CA ILE A 169 14.38 50.36 30.90
C ILE A 169 13.48 49.88 29.76
N LYS A 170 12.41 50.64 29.49
CA LYS A 170 11.58 50.60 28.28
C LYS A 170 12.22 51.51 27.23
N LEU A 171 12.20 51.10 25.96
CA LEU A 171 12.13 52.04 24.83
C LEU A 171 11.02 51.64 23.87
N HIS A 172 10.21 52.63 23.51
CA HIS A 172 9.15 52.59 22.49
C HIS A 172 9.73 52.97 21.13
N MET A 173 9.24 52.35 20.05
CA MET A 173 9.09 53.04 18.77
C MET A 173 7.86 52.51 18.01
N LYS A 174 6.99 53.43 17.61
CA LYS A 174 5.77 53.22 16.83
C LYS A 174 6.06 53.34 15.33
N SER A 175 5.38 52.48 14.56
CA SER A 175 4.72 52.73 13.27
C SER A 175 5.50 53.34 12.10
N LEU A 176 5.63 52.58 11.01
CA LEU A 176 5.33 53.06 9.66
C LEU A 176 4.91 51.89 8.75
N LEU A 177 3.65 51.93 8.28
CA LEU A 177 3.11 51.15 7.17
C LEU A 177 3.40 51.92 5.87
N THR A 178 3.97 51.26 4.86
CA THR A 178 3.80 51.62 3.45
C THR A 178 3.80 50.37 2.59
N ALA A 179 2.80 50.30 1.72
CA ALA A 179 2.41 49.15 0.92
C ALA A 179 3.41 48.80 -0.20
N LEU A 180 3.60 47.49 -0.38
CA LEU A 180 4.05 46.88 -1.63
C LEU A 180 3.05 45.76 -1.94
N VAL A 181 2.11 46.05 -2.82
CA VAL A 181 1.23 45.06 -3.46
C VAL A 181 2.10 44.38 -4.52
N SER A 182 2.72 43.25 -4.16
CA SER A 182 3.18 42.28 -5.14
C SER A 182 2.01 41.37 -5.48
N CYS A 183 1.65 41.31 -6.76
CA CYS A 183 0.78 40.28 -7.32
C CYS A 183 1.43 38.91 -7.13
N LEU A 184 1.15 38.27 -6.00
CA LEU A 184 1.22 36.82 -5.87
C LEU A 184 -0.09 36.25 -6.43
N PRO A 185 -0.07 35.16 -7.22
CA PRO A 185 -1.30 34.44 -7.50
C PRO A 185 -1.80 33.91 -6.15
N LEU A 186 -2.93 34.42 -5.68
CA LEU A 186 -3.66 33.84 -4.58
C LEU A 186 -4.23 32.52 -5.09
N THR A 187 -3.43 31.45 -5.09
CA THR A 187 -3.97 30.10 -5.11
C THR A 187 -4.65 29.93 -3.77
N THR A 188 -5.94 30.28 -3.69
CA THR A 188 -6.78 29.91 -2.58
C THR A 188 -6.82 28.38 -2.55
N ALA A 189 -5.94 27.76 -1.77
CA ALA A 189 -6.13 26.37 -1.38
C ALA A 189 -7.54 26.30 -0.79
N LEU A 190 -8.45 25.62 -1.47
CA LEU A 190 -9.77 25.37 -0.93
C LEU A 190 -9.56 24.67 0.42
N PRO A 191 -10.09 25.21 1.53
CA PRO A 191 -9.85 24.63 2.83
C PRO A 191 -10.42 23.21 2.86
N LEU A 192 -9.67 22.28 3.43
CA LEU A 192 -10.15 20.93 3.76
C LEU A 192 -11.50 21.06 4.48
N ILE A 193 -12.52 20.34 4.01
CA ILE A 193 -13.87 20.42 4.57
C ILE A 193 -14.10 19.20 5.45
N SER A 194 -14.54 19.40 6.69
CA SER A 194 -14.89 18.29 7.58
C SER A 194 -15.96 17.39 6.95
N SER A 195 -15.78 16.07 6.99
CA SER A 195 -16.73 15.11 6.43
C SER A 195 -18.07 15.05 7.18
N ASP A 196 -18.09 15.57 8.42
CA ASP A 196 -19.29 15.73 9.26
C ASP A 196 -19.99 17.10 9.05
N SER A 197 -19.47 17.95 8.14
CA SER A 197 -20.02 19.29 7.91
C SER A 197 -21.46 19.22 7.34
N PRO A 198 -22.40 20.04 7.84
CA PRO A 198 -23.73 20.15 7.26
C PRO A 198 -23.75 20.95 5.95
N ILE A 199 -22.62 21.56 5.56
CA ILE A 199 -22.47 22.33 4.33
C ILE A 199 -22.46 21.36 3.14
N ALA A 200 -23.19 21.70 2.07
CA ALA A 200 -23.17 20.92 0.83
C ALA A 200 -21.75 20.84 0.26
N GLN A 201 -21.32 19.64 -0.13
CA GLN A 201 -20.01 19.46 -0.75
C GLN A 201 -19.91 20.26 -2.06
N PRO A 202 -18.74 20.85 -2.38
CA PRO A 202 -18.50 21.42 -3.70
C PRO A 202 -18.76 20.36 -4.78
N GLY A 203 -19.37 20.74 -5.90
CA GLY A 203 -19.60 19.81 -7.01
C GLY A 203 -18.30 19.33 -7.69
N PRO A 204 -18.39 18.32 -8.56
CA PRO A 204 -17.30 17.95 -9.46
C PRO A 204 -16.93 19.11 -10.39
N VAL A 205 -15.63 19.33 -10.59
CA VAL A 205 -15.14 20.42 -11.48
C VAL A 205 -15.39 20.09 -12.95
N TYR A 206 -15.31 18.80 -13.29
CA TYR A 206 -15.55 18.30 -14.63
C TYR A 206 -16.97 17.71 -14.75
N SER A 207 -17.71 18.11 -15.78
CA SER A 207 -19.05 17.58 -16.04
C SER A 207 -19.00 16.13 -16.51
N PHE A 208 -19.86 15.27 -16.00
CA PHE A 208 -19.94 13.89 -16.48
C PHE A 208 -20.84 13.77 -17.70
N SER A 209 -20.37 13.03 -18.71
CA SER A 209 -21.18 12.70 -19.89
C SER A 209 -22.18 11.59 -19.56
N SER A 210 -23.38 11.70 -20.13
CA SER A 210 -24.40 10.65 -20.13
C SER A 210 -24.43 9.84 -21.44
N SER A 211 -23.32 9.82 -22.20
CA SER A 211 -23.25 9.13 -23.50
C SER A 211 -23.39 7.60 -23.44
N GLY A 212 -23.44 7.00 -22.24
CA GLY A 212 -23.69 5.58 -22.02
C GLY A 212 -24.83 5.32 -21.03
N SER A 213 -24.97 4.06 -20.61
CA SER A 213 -25.92 3.64 -19.57
C SER A 213 -25.18 2.99 -18.41
N ASN A 214 -25.75 3.06 -17.21
CA ASN A 214 -25.21 2.36 -16.05
C ASN A 214 -25.16 0.85 -16.31
N ALA A 215 -24.05 0.22 -15.92
CA ALA A 215 -23.89 -1.23 -16.03
C ALA A 215 -24.92 -1.95 -15.15
N LYS A 216 -25.40 -3.12 -15.60
CA LYS A 216 -26.38 -3.93 -14.88
C LYS A 216 -26.03 -5.41 -14.96
N VAL A 217 -26.42 -6.18 -13.95
CA VAL A 217 -26.36 -7.64 -14.03
C VAL A 217 -27.32 -8.16 -15.11
N ALA A 218 -26.86 -9.12 -15.90
CA ALA A 218 -27.63 -9.83 -16.91
C ALA A 218 -27.35 -11.34 -16.79
N GLY A 219 -28.13 -12.04 -15.94
CA GLY A 219 -27.82 -13.41 -15.55
C GLY A 219 -26.49 -13.48 -14.80
N ARG A 220 -25.56 -14.30 -15.26
CA ARG A 220 -24.18 -14.38 -14.72
C ARG A 220 -23.19 -13.47 -15.46
N LEU A 221 -23.67 -12.53 -16.26
CA LEU A 221 -22.87 -11.54 -17.00
C LEU A 221 -23.32 -10.13 -16.65
N PHE A 222 -22.80 -9.15 -17.40
CA PHE A 222 -23.15 -7.75 -17.28
C PHE A 222 -23.64 -7.20 -18.61
N ASN A 223 -24.65 -6.34 -18.55
CA ASN A 223 -24.97 -5.42 -19.63
C ASN A 223 -24.14 -4.14 -19.44
N VAL A 224 -23.19 -3.91 -20.33
CA VAL A 224 -22.38 -2.69 -20.38
C VAL A 224 -22.74 -1.93 -21.66
N ASP A 225 -23.34 -0.76 -21.52
CA ASP A 225 -23.78 0.10 -22.62
C ASP A 225 -24.62 -0.62 -23.70
N GLY A 226 -25.56 -1.46 -23.25
CA GLY A 226 -26.49 -2.19 -24.11
C GLY A 226 -25.99 -3.55 -24.59
N LYS A 227 -24.76 -3.95 -24.22
CA LYS A 227 -24.15 -5.22 -24.65
C LYS A 227 -23.99 -6.16 -23.47
N VAL A 228 -24.55 -7.37 -23.61
CA VAL A 228 -24.26 -8.50 -22.71
C VAL A 228 -23.16 -9.31 -23.37
N GLU A 229 -21.96 -9.26 -22.81
CA GLU A 229 -20.77 -9.94 -23.33
C GLU A 229 -19.78 -10.26 -22.21
N TYR A 230 -18.92 -11.25 -22.43
CA TYR A 230 -17.72 -11.44 -21.62
C TYR A 230 -16.69 -10.37 -22.01
N PHE A 231 -15.94 -9.86 -21.05
CA PHE A 231 -14.91 -8.86 -21.32
C PHE A 231 -13.71 -9.04 -20.39
N ALA A 232 -12.60 -8.40 -20.73
CA ALA A 232 -11.46 -8.24 -19.83
C ALA A 232 -11.36 -6.78 -19.37
N GLY A 233 -10.70 -6.57 -18.25
CA GLY A 233 -10.37 -5.26 -17.68
C GLY A 233 -8.95 -5.23 -17.15
N THR A 234 -8.67 -4.25 -16.29
CA THR A 234 -7.36 -4.11 -15.65
C THR A 234 -7.43 -3.24 -14.40
N ASN A 235 -6.42 -3.37 -13.53
CA ASN A 235 -6.19 -2.45 -12.42
C ASN A 235 -5.25 -1.31 -12.87
N ALA A 236 -5.62 -0.09 -12.51
CA ALA A 236 -4.81 1.11 -12.71
C ALA A 236 -5.03 2.07 -11.53
N TRP A 237 -4.65 1.60 -10.34
CA TRP A 237 -4.90 2.27 -9.07
C TRP A 237 -4.41 3.73 -9.04
N TRP A 238 -3.29 3.98 -9.72
CA TRP A 238 -2.57 5.25 -9.79
C TRP A 238 -3.25 6.32 -10.64
N LEU A 239 -4.28 6.00 -11.44
CA LEU A 239 -4.90 6.95 -12.37
C LEU A 239 -5.36 8.25 -11.69
N ALA A 240 -6.00 8.14 -10.52
CA ALA A 240 -6.48 9.29 -9.77
C ALA A 240 -5.38 10.01 -8.97
N HIS A 241 -4.16 9.48 -8.98
CA HIS A 241 -2.99 10.02 -8.31
C HIS A 241 -1.97 10.67 -9.26
N LEU A 242 -2.30 10.75 -10.55
CA LEU A 242 -1.55 11.54 -11.53
C LEU A 242 -2.08 12.98 -11.57
N SER A 243 -1.18 13.95 -11.53
CA SER A 243 -1.41 15.40 -11.65
C SER A 243 -1.56 15.86 -13.11
N SER A 244 -1.11 15.07 -14.09
CA SER A 244 -1.22 15.39 -15.51
C SER A 244 -2.50 14.83 -16.13
N ASN A 245 -3.39 15.69 -16.62
CA ASN A 245 -4.57 15.28 -17.39
C ASN A 245 -4.19 14.56 -18.69
N ASN A 246 -3.06 14.94 -19.30
CA ASN A 246 -2.55 14.28 -20.50
C ASN A 246 -2.11 12.84 -20.22
N ASP A 247 -1.52 12.58 -19.05
CA ASP A 247 -1.12 11.22 -18.68
C ASP A 247 -2.32 10.32 -18.39
N VAL A 248 -3.35 10.87 -17.74
CA VAL A 248 -4.65 10.20 -17.57
C VAL A 248 -5.27 9.88 -18.92
N ASP A 249 -5.38 10.86 -19.81
CA ASP A 249 -5.95 10.68 -21.16
C ASP A 249 -5.15 9.66 -21.99
N LEU A 250 -3.82 9.73 -21.96
CA LEU A 250 -2.95 8.79 -22.64
C LEU A 250 -3.19 7.37 -22.12
N SER A 251 -3.19 7.18 -20.81
CA SER A 251 -3.40 5.89 -20.17
C SER A 251 -4.77 5.29 -20.52
N LEU A 252 -5.84 6.08 -20.38
CA LEU A 252 -7.20 5.64 -20.74
C LEU A 252 -7.33 5.31 -22.23
N SER A 253 -6.68 6.08 -23.10
CA SER A 253 -6.67 5.79 -24.54
C SER A 253 -5.99 4.45 -24.86
N GLN A 254 -4.91 4.12 -24.14
CA GLN A 254 -4.19 2.85 -24.33
C GLN A 254 -4.99 1.67 -23.79
N ILE A 255 -5.60 1.82 -22.61
CA ILE A 255 -6.52 0.83 -22.03
C ILE A 255 -7.69 0.55 -22.99
N ALA A 256 -8.33 1.59 -23.53
CA ALA A 256 -9.41 1.44 -24.50
C ALA A 256 -8.92 0.75 -25.79
N ALA A 257 -7.70 1.06 -26.26
CA ALA A 257 -7.11 0.43 -27.44
C ALA A 257 -6.83 -1.07 -27.25
N THR A 258 -6.63 -1.54 -26.01
CA THR A 258 -6.53 -2.97 -25.67
C THR A 258 -7.86 -3.71 -25.91
N GLY A 259 -8.98 -3.00 -25.87
CA GLY A 259 -10.34 -3.56 -25.90
C GLY A 259 -10.91 -3.85 -24.50
N TYR A 260 -10.23 -3.41 -23.45
CA TYR A 260 -10.75 -3.48 -22.08
C TYR A 260 -12.00 -2.61 -21.91
N LYS A 261 -12.88 -3.03 -20.99
CA LYS A 261 -14.17 -2.36 -20.72
C LYS A 261 -14.25 -1.71 -19.35
N VAL A 262 -13.63 -2.34 -18.37
CA VAL A 262 -13.68 -1.93 -16.97
C VAL A 262 -12.26 -1.72 -16.45
N ILE A 263 -12.07 -0.65 -15.69
CA ILE A 263 -10.83 -0.36 -14.97
C ILE A 263 -11.16 -0.27 -13.50
N ARG A 264 -10.36 -0.92 -12.66
CA ARG A 264 -10.39 -0.72 -11.22
C ARG A 264 -9.39 0.34 -10.79
N VAL A 265 -9.87 1.35 -10.08
CA VAL A 265 -9.11 2.56 -9.68
C VAL A 265 -9.36 2.83 -8.20
N TRP A 266 -8.33 3.26 -7.49
CA TRP A 266 -8.47 3.66 -6.10
C TRP A 266 -9.31 4.93 -5.99
N GLY A 267 -10.49 4.78 -5.37
CA GLY A 267 -11.38 5.87 -5.00
C GLY A 267 -11.02 6.51 -3.66
N PHE A 268 -9.88 6.13 -3.08
CA PHE A 268 -9.37 6.55 -1.78
C PHE A 268 -7.95 7.10 -1.90
N GLY A 269 -7.51 7.78 -0.85
CA GLY A 269 -6.23 8.49 -0.78
C GLY A 269 -6.10 9.07 0.62
N ASP A 270 -6.08 8.19 1.62
CA ASP A 270 -6.13 8.55 3.03
C ASP A 270 -4.74 8.94 3.53
N ALA A 271 -4.66 9.97 4.35
CA ALA A 271 -3.44 10.33 5.04
C ALA A 271 -3.73 10.87 6.44
N ASN A 272 -2.79 10.75 7.38
CA ASN A 272 -2.95 11.36 8.70
C ASN A 272 -2.51 12.83 8.74
N THR A 273 -1.64 13.22 7.81
CA THR A 273 -1.19 14.60 7.58
C THR A 273 -1.09 14.84 6.07
N PRO A 274 -1.24 16.10 5.60
CA PRO A 274 -1.00 16.41 4.19
C PRO A 274 0.37 15.93 3.73
N PRO A 275 0.48 15.32 2.53
CA PRO A 275 1.76 15.00 1.93
C PRO A 275 2.65 16.25 1.81
N PRO A 276 3.98 16.13 1.96
CA PRO A 276 4.88 17.25 1.70
C PRO A 276 4.68 17.81 0.29
N SER A 277 4.69 19.14 0.15
CA SER A 277 4.54 19.80 -1.17
C SER A 277 5.69 19.51 -2.14
N THR A 278 6.77 18.89 -1.67
CA THR A 278 7.90 18.41 -2.46
C THR A 278 7.66 17.02 -3.07
N ASN A 279 6.61 16.31 -2.65
CA ASN A 279 6.25 15.04 -3.25
C ASN A 279 5.88 15.22 -4.73
N THR A 280 6.19 14.21 -5.53
CA THR A 280 5.76 14.11 -6.93
C THR A 280 4.73 13.01 -7.07
N ASP A 281 4.06 12.97 -8.22
CA ASP A 281 3.20 11.85 -8.58
C ASP A 281 3.94 10.50 -8.45
N PRO A 282 3.23 9.44 -8.03
CA PRO A 282 1.83 9.43 -7.61
C PRO A 282 1.60 9.89 -6.14
N ASN A 283 2.67 10.17 -5.39
CA ASN A 283 2.64 10.38 -3.94
C ASN A 283 2.30 11.81 -3.48
N LEU A 284 1.90 12.69 -4.39
CA LEU A 284 1.48 14.06 -4.09
C LEU A 284 -0.01 14.15 -3.74
N ILE A 285 -0.84 13.33 -4.39
CA ILE A 285 -2.30 13.44 -4.36
C ILE A 285 -2.88 12.72 -3.15
N TYR A 286 -3.80 13.38 -2.44
CA TYR A 286 -4.53 12.81 -1.31
C TYR A 286 -5.98 13.30 -1.28
N PHE A 287 -6.90 12.46 -0.83
CA PHE A 287 -8.34 12.74 -0.85
C PHE A 287 -8.90 13.06 0.53
N GLN A 288 -8.32 12.49 1.58
CA GLN A 288 -8.82 12.66 2.93
C GLN A 288 -7.69 12.73 3.96
N ILE A 289 -7.83 13.65 4.93
CA ILE A 289 -7.00 13.71 6.13
C ILE A 289 -7.78 13.18 7.32
N LEU A 290 -7.21 12.19 8.01
CA LEU A 290 -7.74 11.57 9.22
C LEU A 290 -6.86 11.88 10.42
N ASN A 291 -7.40 12.52 11.45
CA ASN A 291 -6.67 12.72 12.70
C ASN A 291 -7.61 12.75 13.90
N SER A 292 -7.07 12.96 15.11
CA SER A 292 -7.83 12.96 16.36
C SER A 292 -8.94 14.02 16.43
N THR A 293 -8.94 15.02 15.54
CA THR A 293 -9.97 16.06 15.48
C THR A 293 -11.11 15.73 14.50
N GLY A 294 -10.94 14.70 13.67
CA GLY A 294 -11.95 14.24 12.72
C GLY A 294 -11.38 13.88 11.36
N ALA A 295 -12.27 13.83 10.37
CA ALA A 295 -11.95 13.55 8.97
C ALA A 295 -12.25 14.77 8.10
N TYR A 296 -11.34 15.05 7.17
CA TYR A 296 -11.38 16.24 6.34
C TYR A 296 -11.10 15.90 4.87
N ILE A 297 -11.99 16.30 3.98
CA ILE A 297 -11.93 15.98 2.54
C ILE A 297 -11.18 17.07 1.78
N ASN A 298 -10.29 16.66 0.89
CA ASN A 298 -9.62 17.51 -0.06
C ASN A 298 -10.40 17.63 -1.37
N PHE A 299 -11.16 18.71 -1.54
CA PHE A 299 -11.84 19.07 -2.80
C PHE A 299 -10.96 19.92 -3.74
N GLY A 300 -9.68 20.09 -3.41
CA GLY A 300 -8.71 20.89 -4.15
C GLY A 300 -8.17 20.21 -5.41
N THR A 301 -7.26 20.92 -6.09
CA THR A 301 -6.64 20.50 -7.35
C THR A 301 -5.72 19.28 -7.20
N ASP A 302 -5.21 19.07 -5.99
CA ASP A 302 -4.38 17.92 -5.55
C ASP A 302 -5.19 16.88 -4.76
N GLY A 303 -6.52 16.95 -4.82
CA GLY A 303 -7.44 16.02 -4.17
C GLY A 303 -8.49 15.47 -5.13
N LEU A 304 -9.77 15.51 -4.74
CA LEU A 304 -10.87 14.89 -5.48
C LEU A 304 -11.06 15.44 -6.90
N GLN A 305 -10.50 16.61 -7.25
CA GLN A 305 -10.50 17.07 -8.65
C GLN A 305 -9.72 16.15 -9.59
N ARG A 306 -8.74 15.40 -9.07
CA ARG A 306 -8.04 14.37 -9.84
C ARG A 306 -8.96 13.20 -10.19
N LEU A 307 -9.71 12.71 -9.19
CA LEU A 307 -10.71 11.66 -9.40
C LEU A 307 -11.88 12.16 -10.27
N ASP A 308 -12.31 13.42 -10.13
CA ASP A 308 -13.29 14.05 -11.04
C ASP A 308 -12.84 13.93 -12.50
N TYR A 309 -11.57 14.22 -12.78
CA TYR A 309 -11.02 14.15 -14.12
C TYR A 309 -10.99 12.72 -14.65
N VAL A 310 -10.59 11.73 -13.84
CA VAL A 310 -10.61 10.32 -14.24
C VAL A 310 -12.03 9.86 -14.59
N VAL A 311 -13.03 10.17 -13.76
CA VAL A 311 -14.44 9.82 -14.01
C VAL A 311 -14.98 10.51 -15.28
N HIS A 312 -14.62 11.78 -15.47
CA HIS A 312 -14.94 12.54 -16.69
C HIS A 312 -14.30 11.89 -17.93
N ALA A 313 -13.00 11.66 -17.91
CA ALA A 313 -12.22 11.17 -19.04
C ALA A 313 -12.58 9.72 -19.40
N ALA A 314 -12.96 8.87 -18.44
CA ALA A 314 -13.41 7.51 -18.72
C ALA A 314 -14.56 7.46 -19.75
N SER A 315 -15.50 8.43 -19.68
CA SER A 315 -16.61 8.52 -20.63
C SER A 315 -16.15 8.79 -22.07
N LYS A 316 -15.11 9.61 -22.24
CA LYS A 316 -14.53 9.96 -23.55
C LYS A 316 -13.95 8.72 -24.26
N TYR A 317 -13.47 7.75 -23.49
CA TYR A 317 -12.85 6.53 -24.01
C TYR A 317 -13.79 5.30 -23.94
N GLY A 318 -15.05 5.47 -23.52
CA GLY A 318 -16.03 4.39 -23.45
C GLY A 318 -15.67 3.32 -22.41
N LEU A 319 -15.01 3.72 -21.33
CA LEU A 319 -14.56 2.86 -20.23
C LEU A 319 -15.46 3.04 -19.01
N LYS A 320 -15.61 1.97 -18.21
CA LYS A 320 -16.28 2.01 -16.92
C LYS A 320 -15.28 1.82 -15.77
N LEU A 321 -15.61 2.36 -14.59
CA LEU A 321 -14.73 2.39 -13.43
C LEU A 321 -15.32 1.62 -12.25
N VAL A 322 -14.53 0.74 -11.65
CA VAL A 322 -14.74 0.26 -10.28
C VAL A 322 -13.98 1.19 -9.34
N LEU A 323 -14.67 1.78 -8.37
CA LEU A 323 -14.08 2.68 -7.38
C LEU A 323 -14.22 2.08 -5.99
N ASN A 324 -13.10 1.69 -5.41
CA ASN A 324 -13.06 1.16 -4.05
C ASN A 324 -12.79 2.27 -3.02
N PHE A 325 -13.39 2.15 -1.82
CA PHE A 325 -13.46 3.28 -0.87
C PHE A 325 -12.38 3.33 0.20
N VAL A 326 -11.66 2.24 0.42
CA VAL A 326 -10.60 2.13 1.44
C VAL A 326 -9.67 0.98 1.07
N ASN A 327 -8.43 1.01 1.56
CA ASN A 327 -7.50 -0.10 1.46
C ASN A 327 -7.43 -0.88 2.77
N ASN A 328 -7.38 -2.21 2.71
CA ASN A 328 -7.01 -3.02 3.86
C ASN A 328 -5.53 -2.78 4.26
N TRP A 329 -4.66 -2.64 3.25
CA TRP A 329 -3.24 -2.37 3.43
C TRP A 329 -2.95 -0.90 3.73
N SER A 330 -1.70 -0.57 4.08
CA SER A 330 -1.29 0.78 4.45
C SER A 330 -0.99 1.71 3.28
N ASP A 331 -0.92 1.20 2.05
CA ASP A 331 -0.69 2.02 0.87
C ASP A 331 -1.82 3.03 0.70
N TYR A 332 -1.43 4.31 0.60
CA TYR A 332 -2.34 5.45 0.59
C TYR A 332 -3.28 5.47 1.82
N GLY A 333 -2.70 5.12 2.97
CA GLY A 333 -3.29 5.22 4.30
C GLY A 333 -4.08 3.99 4.70
N GLY A 334 -5.15 3.69 3.97
CA GLY A 334 -6.05 2.55 4.24
C GLY A 334 -6.59 2.51 5.66
N ILE A 335 -6.96 1.31 6.13
CA ILE A 335 -7.46 1.09 7.50
C ILE A 335 -6.46 1.61 8.54
N ALA A 336 -5.15 1.54 8.27
CA ALA A 336 -4.13 2.05 9.19
C ALA A 336 -4.27 3.57 9.45
N ALA A 337 -4.67 4.36 8.46
CA ALA A 337 -4.93 5.79 8.67
C ALA A 337 -6.12 6.03 9.60
N TYR A 338 -7.14 5.17 9.57
CA TYR A 338 -8.27 5.21 10.50
C TYR A 338 -7.84 4.83 11.92
N THR A 339 -7.07 3.75 12.08
CA THR A 339 -6.59 3.30 13.40
C THR A 339 -5.65 4.29 14.07
N ASN A 340 -4.87 5.03 13.27
CA ASN A 340 -3.99 6.08 13.79
C ASN A 340 -4.77 7.32 14.27
N ALA A 341 -5.90 7.62 13.63
CA ALA A 341 -6.71 8.80 13.91
C ALA A 341 -7.76 8.56 15.01
N PHE A 342 -8.33 7.36 15.01
CA PHE A 342 -9.46 6.96 15.83
C PHE A 342 -9.07 5.68 16.56
N ASN A 343 -9.41 5.57 17.84
CA ASN A 343 -8.98 4.49 18.75
C ASN A 343 -9.60 3.11 18.44
N CYS A 344 -9.60 2.70 17.16
CA CYS A 344 -9.96 1.38 16.64
C CYS A 344 -8.69 0.63 16.19
N SER A 345 -8.79 -0.68 15.97
CA SER A 345 -7.75 -1.53 15.39
C SER A 345 -8.12 -1.97 13.97
N SER A 346 -7.23 -2.66 13.28
CA SER A 346 -7.52 -3.24 11.96
C SER A 346 -8.72 -4.21 11.98
N THR A 347 -8.94 -4.90 13.09
CA THR A 347 -10.08 -5.80 13.29
C THR A 347 -11.32 -5.08 13.84
N SER A 348 -11.15 -4.11 14.72
CA SER A 348 -12.29 -3.37 15.26
C SER A 348 -12.78 -2.26 14.33
N PHE A 349 -12.06 -1.95 13.24
CA PHE A 349 -12.51 -1.04 12.17
C PHE A 349 -13.92 -1.37 11.66
N TYR A 350 -14.24 -2.67 11.57
CA TYR A 350 -15.52 -3.18 11.07
C TYR A 350 -16.69 -3.09 12.07
N THR A 351 -16.42 -2.74 13.34
CA THR A 351 -17.45 -2.71 14.41
C THR A 351 -17.42 -1.46 15.28
N ASP A 352 -16.31 -0.71 15.26
CA ASP A 352 -16.17 0.53 16.02
C ASP A 352 -17.03 1.63 15.39
N SER A 353 -17.95 2.16 16.19
CA SER A 353 -18.91 3.16 15.74
C SER A 353 -18.28 4.45 15.20
N THR A 354 -17.07 4.82 15.66
CA THR A 354 -16.36 6.02 15.17
C THR A 354 -15.76 5.74 13.80
N CYS A 355 -14.98 4.67 13.67
CA CYS A 355 -14.35 4.28 12.41
C CYS A 355 -15.41 4.00 11.33
N GLU A 356 -16.48 3.27 11.66
CA GLU A 356 -17.61 3.06 10.76
C GLU A 356 -18.27 4.37 10.30
N LYS A 357 -18.52 5.30 11.23
CA LYS A 357 -19.14 6.59 10.89
C LYS A 357 -18.26 7.39 9.94
N VAL A 358 -16.96 7.49 10.23
CA VAL A 358 -16.02 8.23 9.39
C VAL A 358 -15.90 7.61 8.00
N TYR A 359 -15.83 6.28 7.93
CA TYR A 359 -15.82 5.56 6.65
C TYR A 359 -17.12 5.79 5.86
N LYS A 360 -18.30 5.66 6.50
CA LYS A 360 -19.60 5.95 5.86
C LYS A 360 -19.69 7.39 5.34
N ASN A 361 -19.10 8.36 6.04
CA ASN A 361 -19.04 9.75 5.56
C ASN A 361 -18.18 9.88 4.29
N TYR A 362 -17.05 9.18 4.20
CA TYR A 362 -16.22 9.15 3.01
C TYR A 362 -16.95 8.49 1.83
N VAL A 363 -17.57 7.32 2.06
CA VAL A 363 -18.43 6.63 1.08
C VAL A 363 -19.51 7.57 0.56
N LYS A 364 -20.23 8.26 1.45
CA LYS A 364 -21.25 9.24 1.06
C LYS A 364 -20.68 10.33 0.17
N THR A 365 -19.50 10.84 0.50
CA THR A 365 -18.83 11.89 -0.27
C THR A 365 -18.59 11.42 -1.71
N ILE A 366 -17.95 10.28 -1.90
CA ILE A 366 -17.61 9.72 -3.21
C ILE A 366 -18.87 9.33 -4.00
N VAL A 367 -19.78 8.56 -3.40
CA VAL A 367 -21.00 8.08 -4.09
C VAL A 367 -21.87 9.26 -4.51
N THR A 368 -22.16 10.22 -3.63
CA THR A 368 -23.04 11.35 -4.00
C THR A 368 -22.40 12.30 -5.02
N ARG A 369 -21.06 12.35 -5.07
CA ARG A 369 -20.31 13.13 -6.06
C ARG A 369 -20.41 12.54 -7.46
N TYR A 370 -20.41 11.21 -7.59
CA TYR A 370 -20.26 10.52 -8.88
C TYR A 370 -21.47 9.69 -9.33
N ARG A 371 -22.50 9.50 -8.51
CA ARG A 371 -23.70 8.67 -8.81
C ARG A 371 -24.50 9.07 -10.07
N SER A 372 -24.29 10.27 -10.62
CA SER A 372 -24.90 10.69 -11.89
C SER A 372 -24.08 10.29 -13.12
N SER A 373 -22.82 9.87 -12.93
CA SER A 373 -21.91 9.49 -14.01
C SER A 373 -22.22 8.07 -14.48
N THR A 374 -22.44 7.92 -15.78
CA THR A 374 -22.61 6.60 -16.39
C THR A 374 -21.28 5.84 -16.57
N SER A 375 -20.15 6.49 -16.28
CA SER A 375 -18.82 5.86 -16.32
C SER A 375 -18.54 4.97 -15.11
N ILE A 376 -19.38 4.94 -14.07
CA ILE A 376 -19.18 4.05 -12.93
C ILE A 376 -19.71 2.66 -13.30
N PHE A 377 -18.86 1.65 -13.19
CA PHE A 377 -19.25 0.24 -13.26
C PHE A 377 -19.87 -0.18 -11.93
N ALA A 378 -19.10 -0.03 -10.85
CA ALA A 378 -19.49 -0.44 -9.51
C ALA A 378 -18.83 0.40 -8.41
N TRP A 379 -19.51 0.46 -7.28
CA TRP A 379 -18.96 0.85 -5.99
C TRP A 379 -18.36 -0.37 -5.31
N GLU A 380 -17.14 -0.27 -4.80
CA GLU A 380 -16.48 -1.36 -4.11
C GLU A 380 -16.18 -1.00 -2.66
N LEU A 381 -16.59 -1.85 -1.74
CA LEU A 381 -16.54 -1.58 -0.30
C LEU A 381 -15.09 -1.31 0.16
N GLY A 382 -14.12 -2.09 -0.27
CA GLY A 382 -12.71 -1.83 -0.01
C GLY A 382 -11.81 -2.75 -0.82
N ASN A 383 -10.53 -2.39 -0.93
CA ASN A 383 -9.51 -3.28 -1.49
C ASN A 383 -9.12 -4.32 -0.44
N GLU A 384 -9.38 -5.59 -0.74
CA GLU A 384 -8.99 -6.77 0.03
C GLU A 384 -9.31 -6.67 1.54
N PRO A 385 -10.55 -6.31 1.95
CA PRO A 385 -10.89 -6.17 3.36
C PRO A 385 -10.66 -7.49 4.11
N ARG A 386 -9.80 -7.48 5.13
CA ARG A 386 -9.55 -8.64 6.02
C ARG A 386 -9.84 -8.30 7.47
N CYS A 387 -10.38 -9.27 8.21
CA CYS A 387 -10.50 -9.22 9.66
C CYS A 387 -9.76 -10.43 10.23
N HIS A 388 -8.43 -10.32 10.28
CA HIS A 388 -7.56 -11.44 10.64
C HIS A 388 -7.90 -12.02 12.04
N GLY A 389 -8.18 -13.32 12.09
CA GLY A 389 -8.57 -14.04 13.30
C GLY A 389 -9.98 -13.75 13.82
N CYS A 390 -10.77 -12.93 13.11
CA CYS A 390 -12.16 -12.65 13.46
C CYS A 390 -13.08 -13.80 13.06
N ASP A 391 -14.24 -13.87 13.72
CA ASP A 391 -15.37 -14.61 13.17
C ASP A 391 -15.80 -13.98 11.83
N THR A 392 -16.01 -14.81 10.79
CA THR A 392 -16.30 -14.34 9.43
C THR A 392 -17.59 -13.50 9.36
N SER A 393 -18.52 -13.71 10.30
CA SER A 393 -19.76 -12.92 10.37
C SER A 393 -19.54 -11.44 10.65
N ILE A 394 -18.40 -11.03 11.23
CA ILE A 394 -18.06 -9.62 11.44
C ILE A 394 -17.96 -8.90 10.10
N LEU A 395 -17.18 -9.45 9.16
CA LEU A 395 -16.99 -8.84 7.86
C LEU A 395 -18.26 -8.96 7.00
N THR A 396 -18.96 -10.10 7.04
CA THR A 396 -20.23 -10.28 6.33
C THR A 396 -21.29 -9.29 6.82
N LYS A 397 -21.41 -9.05 8.13
CA LYS A 397 -22.34 -8.05 8.69
C LYS A 397 -21.95 -6.64 8.25
N TRP A 398 -20.68 -6.28 8.34
CA TRP A 398 -20.18 -5.00 7.85
C TRP A 398 -20.50 -4.83 6.35
N ALA A 399 -20.27 -5.85 5.53
CA ALA A 399 -20.58 -5.82 4.11
C ALA A 399 -22.08 -5.63 3.82
N ILE A 400 -22.97 -6.26 4.59
CA ILE A 400 -24.43 -6.03 4.51
C ILE A 400 -24.75 -4.57 4.82
N ASP A 401 -24.22 -4.03 5.92
CA ASP A 401 -24.52 -2.70 6.41
C ASP A 401 -24.01 -1.61 5.43
N ILE A 402 -22.77 -1.75 4.94
CA ILE A 402 -22.17 -0.79 3.99
C ILE A 402 -22.83 -0.87 2.62
N SER A 403 -23.02 -2.07 2.06
CA SER A 403 -23.65 -2.19 0.75
C SER A 403 -25.11 -1.70 0.75
N THR A 404 -25.86 -1.95 1.84
CA THR A 404 -27.20 -1.38 2.02
C THR A 404 -27.15 0.15 2.09
N TYR A 405 -26.17 0.71 2.82
CA TYR A 405 -25.98 2.15 2.89
C TYR A 405 -25.67 2.76 1.51
N ILE A 406 -24.77 2.16 0.74
CA ILE A 406 -24.45 2.61 -0.63
C ILE A 406 -25.71 2.58 -1.51
N LYS A 407 -26.48 1.48 -1.49
CA LYS A 407 -27.73 1.38 -2.26
C LYS A 407 -28.77 2.43 -1.86
N SER A 408 -28.75 2.92 -0.62
CA SER A 408 -29.59 4.04 -0.17
C SER A 408 -29.16 5.40 -0.74
N LEU A 409 -27.87 5.55 -1.08
CA LEU A 409 -27.31 6.77 -1.68
C LEU A 409 -27.41 6.74 -3.22
N ASP A 410 -27.31 5.54 -3.80
CA ASP A 410 -27.30 5.28 -5.23
C ASP A 410 -27.91 3.90 -5.54
N ALA A 411 -29.14 3.91 -6.06
CA ALA A 411 -29.86 2.70 -6.44
C ALA A 411 -29.56 2.22 -7.87
N HIS A 412 -28.68 2.90 -8.62
CA HIS A 412 -28.51 2.69 -10.05
C HIS A 412 -27.21 1.98 -10.43
N HIS A 413 -26.15 2.11 -9.64
CA HIS A 413 -24.86 1.45 -9.89
C HIS A 413 -24.75 0.10 -9.16
N LEU A 414 -23.87 -0.74 -9.71
CA LEU A 414 -23.52 -2.02 -9.10
C LEU A 414 -22.70 -1.78 -7.81
N VAL A 415 -22.72 -2.76 -6.90
CA VAL A 415 -21.93 -2.77 -5.67
C VAL A 415 -21.27 -4.14 -5.53
N THR A 416 -19.99 -4.16 -5.19
CA THR A 416 -19.22 -5.38 -4.85
C THR A 416 -18.39 -5.18 -3.59
N LEU A 417 -17.88 -6.27 -3.01
CA LEU A 417 -17.12 -6.22 -1.77
C LEU A 417 -15.65 -5.81 -1.97
N GLY A 418 -14.96 -6.44 -2.94
CA GLY A 418 -13.51 -6.25 -3.16
C GLY A 418 -12.64 -7.23 -2.37
N ASP A 419 -13.19 -8.35 -1.89
CA ASP A 419 -12.45 -9.38 -1.15
C ASP A 419 -11.74 -10.40 -2.05
N GLU A 420 -10.73 -11.06 -1.50
CA GLU A 420 -9.82 -11.93 -2.27
C GLU A 420 -10.40 -13.31 -2.61
N GLY A 421 -11.56 -13.66 -2.06
CA GLY A 421 -12.24 -14.93 -2.37
C GLY A 421 -12.07 -16.04 -1.36
N TRP A 422 -11.58 -15.78 -0.15
CA TRP A 422 -11.31 -16.86 0.81
C TRP A 422 -12.55 -17.72 1.13
N PHE A 423 -12.36 -19.04 1.05
CA PHE A 423 -13.35 -20.02 1.50
C PHE A 423 -13.14 -20.36 2.98
N THR A 424 -14.13 -21.02 3.53
CA THR A 424 -14.10 -21.58 4.88
C THR A 424 -14.25 -23.10 4.84
N PRO A 425 -13.86 -23.83 5.91
CA PRO A 425 -14.09 -25.27 5.98
C PRO A 425 -15.58 -25.65 5.91
N ALA A 426 -16.48 -24.72 6.29
CA ALA A 426 -17.92 -24.94 6.27
C ALA A 426 -18.50 -25.00 4.83
N ASP A 427 -17.78 -24.44 3.86
CA ASP A 427 -18.18 -24.46 2.45
C ASP A 427 -17.98 -25.83 1.79
N GLY A 428 -17.16 -26.70 2.41
CA GLY A 428 -16.82 -28.01 1.84
C GLY A 428 -15.97 -27.93 0.57
N ILE A 429 -15.26 -26.81 0.37
CA ILE A 429 -14.39 -26.54 -0.78
C ILE A 429 -12.93 -26.49 -0.29
N GLY A 430 -12.03 -27.08 -1.07
CA GLY A 430 -10.60 -27.13 -0.77
C GLY A 430 -10.25 -28.04 0.41
N ASP A 431 -9.10 -27.78 1.03
CA ASP A 431 -8.44 -28.68 1.99
C ASP A 431 -8.30 -28.08 3.40
N GLY A 432 -8.89 -26.90 3.63
CA GLY A 432 -8.75 -26.15 4.89
C GLY A 432 -7.38 -25.49 5.08
N SER A 433 -6.54 -25.43 4.04
CA SER A 433 -5.31 -24.63 4.03
C SER A 433 -5.63 -23.13 4.09
N TYR A 434 -4.60 -22.28 4.04
CA TYR A 434 -4.72 -20.83 4.24
C TYR A 434 -5.91 -20.20 3.49
N ALA A 435 -6.08 -20.55 2.21
CA ALA A 435 -7.12 -20.04 1.34
C ALA A 435 -8.55 -20.53 1.61
N TYR A 436 -8.66 -21.62 2.36
CA TYR A 436 -9.88 -22.36 2.64
C TYR A 436 -10.17 -22.43 4.15
N GLY A 437 -9.39 -21.72 4.96
CA GLY A 437 -9.41 -21.81 6.41
C GLY A 437 -10.27 -20.76 7.11
N GLY A 438 -10.75 -19.74 6.40
CA GLY A 438 -11.50 -18.61 6.98
C GLY A 438 -10.70 -17.71 7.93
N GLY A 439 -9.39 -17.92 8.08
CA GLY A 439 -8.55 -17.22 9.07
C GLY A 439 -8.39 -15.71 8.83
N GLU A 440 -8.63 -15.25 7.60
CA GLU A 440 -8.64 -13.82 7.26
C GLU A 440 -9.97 -13.12 7.55
N GLY A 441 -10.92 -13.82 8.20
CA GLY A 441 -12.23 -13.28 8.55
C GLY A 441 -13.17 -13.14 7.36
N ILE A 442 -12.88 -13.81 6.25
CA ILE A 442 -13.68 -13.83 5.03
C ILE A 442 -14.36 -15.19 4.88
N ASP A 443 -15.66 -15.14 4.61
CA ASP A 443 -16.46 -16.27 4.09
C ASP A 443 -17.06 -15.79 2.77
N TRP A 444 -16.37 -16.09 1.67
CA TRP A 444 -16.74 -15.57 0.37
C TRP A 444 -18.10 -16.09 -0.10
N VAL A 445 -18.47 -17.33 0.24
CA VAL A 445 -19.76 -17.91 -0.14
C VAL A 445 -20.90 -17.20 0.58
N ALA A 446 -20.74 -16.88 1.87
CA ALA A 446 -21.70 -16.08 2.62
C ALA A 446 -21.78 -14.65 2.08
N ASN A 447 -20.64 -14.02 1.81
CA ASN A 447 -20.57 -12.67 1.24
C ASN A 447 -21.25 -12.59 -0.13
N LEU A 448 -21.01 -13.57 -1.02
CA LEU A 448 -21.63 -13.64 -2.33
C LEU A 448 -23.17 -13.72 -2.25
N LYS A 449 -23.74 -14.26 -1.17
CA LYS A 449 -25.19 -14.36 -0.97
C LYS A 449 -25.84 -13.05 -0.47
N ILE A 450 -25.06 -12.02 -0.13
CA ILE A 450 -25.58 -10.70 0.28
C ILE A 450 -26.37 -10.07 -0.88
N LYS A 451 -27.63 -9.68 -0.63
CA LYS A 451 -28.55 -9.21 -1.70
C LYS A 451 -28.16 -7.86 -2.31
N THR A 452 -27.48 -7.02 -1.53
CA THR A 452 -27.07 -5.66 -1.92
C THR A 452 -25.69 -5.61 -2.59
N LEU A 453 -24.98 -6.74 -2.66
CA LEU A 453 -23.83 -6.95 -3.53
C LEU A 453 -24.32 -7.60 -4.83
N ASP A 454 -24.04 -7.00 -5.98
CA ASP A 454 -24.61 -7.43 -7.26
C ASP A 454 -23.79 -8.56 -7.92
N TYR A 455 -22.50 -8.67 -7.62
CA TYR A 455 -21.59 -9.67 -8.14
C TYR A 455 -20.51 -10.03 -7.12
N GLY A 456 -19.80 -11.13 -7.38
CA GLY A 456 -18.66 -11.57 -6.58
C GLY A 456 -17.34 -11.25 -7.26
N VAL A 457 -16.31 -11.05 -6.44
CA VAL A 457 -14.94 -10.82 -6.89
C VAL A 457 -14.00 -11.74 -6.13
N PHE A 458 -12.88 -12.10 -6.73
CA PHE A 458 -11.82 -12.83 -6.06
C PHE A 458 -10.49 -12.47 -6.70
N HIS A 459 -9.40 -12.64 -5.96
CA HIS A 459 -8.06 -12.29 -6.40
C HIS A 459 -7.21 -13.57 -6.55
N LEU A 460 -5.99 -13.46 -7.08
CA LEU A 460 -5.10 -14.60 -7.26
C LEU A 460 -3.61 -14.23 -7.20
N TYR A 461 -2.98 -14.52 -6.05
CA TYR A 461 -1.54 -14.34 -5.84
C TYR A 461 -0.88 -15.56 -5.16
N PRO A 462 -0.71 -16.71 -5.87
CA PRO A 462 -0.25 -17.96 -5.26
C PRO A 462 1.07 -17.83 -4.49
N ASN A 463 2.03 -17.03 -4.98
CA ASN A 463 3.31 -16.82 -4.33
C ASN A 463 3.16 -16.24 -2.91
N SER A 464 2.38 -15.16 -2.78
CA SER A 464 2.12 -14.48 -1.50
C SER A 464 1.34 -15.37 -0.52
N TRP A 465 0.58 -16.33 -1.04
CA TRP A 465 -0.32 -17.18 -0.26
C TRP A 465 0.27 -18.57 0.05
N GLY A 466 1.47 -18.88 -0.47
CA GLY A 466 2.14 -20.16 -0.27
C GLY A 466 1.64 -21.30 -1.15
N TYR A 467 1.00 -21.00 -2.29
CA TYR A 467 0.52 -21.98 -3.28
C TYR A 467 1.40 -22.01 -4.53
N ASN A 468 1.37 -23.15 -5.23
CA ASN A 468 1.96 -23.25 -6.56
C ASN A 468 1.10 -22.49 -7.59
N TYR A 469 1.70 -21.90 -8.62
CA TYR A 469 0.95 -21.22 -9.69
C TYR A 469 -0.08 -22.13 -10.39
N THR A 470 0.15 -23.44 -10.49
CA THR A 470 -0.84 -24.36 -11.09
C THR A 470 -2.15 -24.43 -10.30
N TRP A 471 -2.11 -24.20 -8.99
CA TRP A 471 -3.29 -24.15 -8.11
C TRP A 471 -4.26 -23.03 -8.50
N GLY A 472 -3.78 -21.95 -9.13
CA GLY A 472 -4.64 -20.84 -9.55
C GLY A 472 -5.77 -21.25 -10.51
N ASN A 473 -5.57 -22.31 -11.31
CA ASN A 473 -6.65 -22.82 -12.18
C ASN A 473 -7.80 -23.44 -11.36
N GLU A 474 -7.46 -24.25 -10.35
CA GLU A 474 -8.44 -24.85 -9.44
C GLU A 474 -9.20 -23.76 -8.68
N TRP A 475 -8.49 -22.73 -8.20
CA TRP A 475 -9.08 -21.57 -7.54
C TRP A 475 -10.14 -20.88 -8.42
N ILE A 476 -9.83 -20.63 -9.69
CA ILE A 476 -10.74 -20.01 -10.66
C ILE A 476 -11.98 -20.88 -10.91
N GLU A 477 -11.78 -22.19 -11.09
CA GLU A 477 -12.87 -23.14 -11.35
C GLU A 477 -13.84 -23.24 -10.17
N GLN A 478 -13.32 -23.25 -8.94
CA GLN A 478 -14.14 -23.30 -7.73
C GLN A 478 -14.99 -22.03 -7.55
N HIS A 479 -14.41 -20.85 -7.79
CA HIS A 479 -15.14 -19.58 -7.74
C HIS A 479 -16.24 -19.51 -8.82
N ASP A 480 -15.96 -19.99 -10.03
CA ASP A 480 -17.00 -20.09 -11.06
C ASP A 480 -18.12 -21.05 -10.66
N SER A 481 -17.77 -22.22 -10.10
CA SER A 481 -18.75 -23.22 -9.66
C SER A 481 -19.70 -22.66 -8.61
N VAL A 482 -19.18 -21.97 -7.59
CA VAL A 482 -20.01 -21.33 -6.57
C VAL A 482 -20.83 -20.17 -7.15
N GLY A 483 -20.22 -19.34 -8.02
CA GLY A 483 -20.95 -18.29 -8.72
C GLY A 483 -22.12 -18.84 -9.55
N LYS A 484 -21.97 -20.04 -10.12
CA LYS A 484 -23.01 -20.74 -10.86
C LYS A 484 -24.14 -21.20 -9.96
N GLU A 485 -23.81 -21.74 -8.79
CA GLU A 485 -24.79 -22.19 -7.80
C GLU A 485 -25.60 -21.02 -7.23
N VAL A 486 -24.94 -19.91 -6.88
CA VAL A 486 -25.59 -18.71 -6.35
C VAL A 486 -26.32 -17.92 -7.44
N GLY A 487 -25.89 -18.05 -8.70
CA GLY A 487 -26.51 -17.39 -9.84
C GLY A 487 -26.07 -15.93 -10.04
N LYS A 488 -24.90 -15.56 -9.52
CA LYS A 488 -24.31 -14.22 -9.69
C LYS A 488 -23.13 -14.21 -10.68
N PRO A 489 -22.89 -13.07 -11.36
CA PRO A 489 -21.64 -12.87 -12.09
C PRO A 489 -20.46 -12.89 -11.14
N ILE A 490 -19.32 -13.39 -11.60
CA ILE A 490 -18.05 -13.40 -10.87
C ILE A 490 -16.96 -12.75 -11.72
N ILE A 491 -16.10 -11.95 -11.10
CA ILE A 491 -14.91 -11.35 -11.73
C ILE A 491 -13.65 -11.83 -11.00
N LEU A 492 -12.66 -12.30 -11.74
CA LEU A 492 -11.28 -12.41 -11.22
C LEU A 492 -10.68 -11.01 -11.25
N GLU A 493 -10.79 -10.28 -10.14
CA GLU A 493 -10.61 -8.82 -10.09
C GLU A 493 -9.15 -8.39 -9.95
N GLU A 494 -8.29 -9.29 -9.47
CA GLU A 494 -6.84 -9.12 -9.52
C GLU A 494 -6.14 -10.47 -9.71
N TYR A 495 -5.07 -10.47 -10.50
CA TYR A 495 -4.13 -11.58 -10.56
C TYR A 495 -2.80 -11.09 -11.08
N GLY A 496 -1.72 -11.68 -10.58
CA GLY A 496 -0.37 -11.35 -11.00
C GLY A 496 0.66 -12.33 -10.48
N THR A 497 1.84 -12.31 -11.08
CA THR A 497 3.00 -13.06 -10.61
C THR A 497 4.25 -12.17 -10.53
N PRO A 498 5.12 -12.35 -9.51
CA PRO A 498 6.28 -11.48 -9.30
C PRO A 498 7.45 -11.84 -10.23
N PHE A 499 7.16 -11.96 -11.53
CA PHE A 499 8.13 -12.30 -12.57
C PHE A 499 8.14 -11.21 -13.65
N PRO A 500 8.77 -10.05 -13.38
CA PRO A 500 8.79 -8.95 -14.33
C PRO A 500 9.21 -9.42 -15.73
N TYR A 501 8.38 -9.09 -16.73
CA TYR A 501 8.54 -9.45 -18.14
C TYR A 501 8.46 -10.96 -18.47
N LYS A 502 7.98 -11.81 -17.55
CA LYS A 502 7.89 -13.28 -17.69
C LYS A 502 6.61 -13.88 -17.06
N HIS A 503 5.53 -13.12 -17.09
CA HIS A 503 4.20 -13.49 -16.62
C HIS A 503 3.49 -14.51 -17.52
N ILE A 504 3.86 -14.63 -18.80
CA ILE A 504 3.14 -15.52 -19.75
C ILE A 504 3.04 -16.96 -19.25
N GLU A 505 4.14 -17.51 -18.72
CA GLU A 505 4.21 -18.92 -18.32
C GLU A 505 3.26 -19.26 -17.16
N THR A 506 2.95 -18.28 -16.32
CA THR A 506 2.12 -18.43 -15.13
C THR A 506 0.68 -17.94 -15.35
N GLU A 507 0.49 -16.80 -16.02
CA GLU A 507 -0.81 -16.15 -16.14
C GLU A 507 -1.60 -16.60 -17.37
N ALA A 508 -0.96 -16.99 -18.48
CA ALA A 508 -1.68 -17.48 -19.65
C ALA A 508 -2.52 -18.75 -19.38
N PRO A 509 -2.05 -19.73 -18.57
CA PRO A 509 -2.89 -20.83 -18.11
C PRO A 509 -4.14 -20.37 -17.36
N TRP A 510 -4.03 -19.38 -16.48
CA TRP A 510 -5.18 -18.84 -15.74
C TRP A 510 -6.18 -18.16 -16.67
N GLN A 511 -5.70 -17.36 -17.62
CA GLN A 511 -6.53 -16.75 -18.65
C GLN A 511 -7.23 -17.81 -19.52
N ALA A 512 -6.55 -18.92 -19.84
CA ALA A 512 -7.16 -20.04 -20.55
C ALA A 512 -8.29 -20.70 -19.72
N THR A 513 -8.09 -20.85 -18.41
CA THR A 513 -9.13 -21.34 -17.49
C THR A 513 -10.31 -20.38 -17.41
N VAL A 514 -10.08 -19.07 -17.35
CA VAL A 514 -11.14 -18.05 -17.45
C VAL A 514 -11.88 -18.15 -18.78
N LEU A 515 -11.18 -18.36 -19.90
CA LEU A 515 -11.82 -18.55 -21.22
C LEU A 515 -12.71 -19.80 -21.27
N GLY A 516 -12.35 -20.86 -20.54
CA GLY A 516 -13.10 -22.10 -20.42
C GLY A 516 -14.25 -22.10 -19.40
N SER A 517 -14.30 -21.10 -18.52
CA SER A 517 -15.26 -21.03 -17.40
C SER A 517 -16.40 -20.04 -17.63
N GLY A 518 -17.33 -19.96 -16.67
CA GLY A 518 -18.41 -18.98 -16.60
C GLY A 518 -18.02 -17.64 -15.95
N ILE A 519 -16.74 -17.41 -15.62
CA ILE A 519 -16.25 -16.13 -15.11
C ILE A 519 -16.54 -15.01 -16.12
N ALA A 520 -17.24 -13.97 -15.66
CA ALA A 520 -17.81 -12.93 -16.50
C ALA A 520 -16.74 -11.98 -17.05
N ALA A 521 -15.72 -11.70 -16.23
CA ALA A 521 -14.57 -10.90 -16.59
C ALA A 521 -13.37 -11.23 -15.72
N ASP A 522 -12.19 -10.84 -16.19
CA ASP A 522 -10.95 -10.86 -15.42
C ASP A 522 -10.17 -9.56 -15.61
N GLN A 523 -9.36 -9.18 -14.62
CA GLN A 523 -8.61 -7.94 -14.60
C GLN A 523 -7.17 -8.19 -14.13
N ILE A 524 -6.20 -7.98 -15.02
CA ILE A 524 -4.78 -8.10 -14.66
C ILE A 524 -4.42 -7.08 -13.57
N TRP A 525 -3.60 -7.48 -12.60
CA TRP A 525 -2.82 -6.57 -11.76
C TRP A 525 -1.38 -6.55 -12.30
N GLN A 526 -0.93 -5.49 -12.97
CA GLN A 526 -1.64 -4.23 -13.27
C GLN A 526 -1.20 -3.60 -14.60
N PHE A 527 -1.97 -2.61 -15.07
CA PHE A 527 -1.68 -1.91 -16.33
C PHE A 527 -0.47 -0.98 -16.20
N GLY A 528 0.55 -1.19 -17.03
CA GLY A 528 1.65 -0.23 -17.22
C GLY A 528 1.46 0.59 -18.50
N PRO A 529 1.19 1.90 -18.45
CA PRO A 529 1.10 2.73 -19.64
C PRO A 529 2.49 2.94 -20.27
N ASN A 530 2.52 3.38 -21.53
CA ASN A 530 3.76 3.76 -22.20
C ASN A 530 3.71 5.24 -22.62
N GLY A 531 4.73 6.02 -22.24
CA GLY A 531 4.92 7.40 -22.69
C GLY A 531 4.23 8.47 -21.84
N THR A 532 3.80 8.13 -20.62
CA THR A 532 3.38 9.10 -19.60
C THR A 532 4.58 9.96 -19.16
N SER A 533 4.31 11.17 -18.66
CA SER A 533 5.37 12.06 -18.16
C SER A 533 6.06 11.54 -16.90
N VAL A 534 5.31 10.81 -16.07
CA VAL A 534 5.83 9.99 -14.96
C VAL A 534 6.11 8.60 -15.51
N GLN A 535 7.32 8.09 -15.26
CA GLN A 535 7.70 6.74 -15.68
C GLN A 535 6.79 5.71 -15.02
N ALA A 536 6.27 4.76 -15.81
CA ALA A 536 5.32 3.78 -15.34
C ALA A 536 5.90 2.87 -14.26
N GLU A 537 7.22 2.68 -14.25
CA GLU A 537 7.98 1.95 -13.24
C GLU A 537 7.91 2.59 -11.83
N ILE A 538 7.53 3.88 -11.73
CA ILE A 538 7.41 4.59 -10.44
C ILE A 538 6.12 4.18 -9.70
N PHE A 539 5.06 3.87 -10.45
CA PHE A 539 3.77 3.44 -9.91
C PHE A 539 3.42 2.00 -10.30
N GLY A 540 4.32 1.34 -11.02
CA GLY A 540 4.31 -0.07 -11.33
C GLY A 540 5.01 -0.87 -10.23
N ASP A 541 4.77 -2.16 -10.26
CA ASP A 541 5.35 -3.16 -9.37
C ASP A 541 5.83 -4.37 -10.20
N VAL A 542 6.23 -5.43 -9.50
CA VAL A 542 6.75 -6.65 -10.14
C VAL A 542 5.72 -7.40 -11.00
N ASN A 543 4.43 -7.10 -10.83
CA ASN A 543 3.33 -7.72 -11.57
C ASN A 543 2.88 -6.86 -12.78
N THR A 544 3.48 -5.69 -12.98
CA THR A 544 3.03 -4.74 -14.00
C THR A 544 3.31 -5.26 -15.41
N ILE A 545 2.28 -5.23 -16.26
CA ILE A 545 2.38 -5.61 -17.68
C ILE A 545 2.28 -4.35 -18.54
N TYR A 546 3.39 -3.98 -19.16
CA TYR A 546 3.52 -2.71 -19.88
C TYR A 546 2.93 -2.77 -21.29
N PHE A 547 2.13 -1.77 -21.64
CA PHE A 547 1.48 -1.61 -22.92
C PHE A 547 2.49 -1.64 -24.09
N LYS A 548 2.11 -2.31 -25.18
CA LYS A 548 2.94 -2.56 -26.38
C LYS A 548 4.21 -3.40 -26.17
N THR A 549 4.38 -4.06 -25.03
CA THR A 549 5.37 -5.14 -24.92
C THR A 549 4.87 -6.43 -25.60
N LEU A 550 5.79 -7.36 -25.87
CA LEU A 550 5.45 -8.67 -26.43
C LEU A 550 4.52 -9.45 -25.48
N GLU A 551 4.76 -9.35 -24.19
CA GLU A 551 3.91 -9.98 -23.17
C GLU A 551 2.51 -9.40 -23.16
N TYR A 552 2.38 -8.07 -23.22
CA TYR A 552 1.07 -7.42 -23.26
C TYR A 552 0.28 -7.75 -24.53
N ALA A 553 0.95 -8.06 -25.65
CA ALA A 553 0.27 -8.54 -26.85
C ALA A 553 -0.46 -9.87 -26.61
N THR A 554 0.08 -10.74 -25.74
CA THR A 554 -0.52 -12.01 -25.35
C THR A 554 -1.53 -11.83 -24.21
N LEU A 555 -1.06 -11.39 -23.04
CA LEU A 555 -1.84 -11.34 -21.81
C LEU A 555 -2.83 -10.16 -21.77
N GLY A 556 -2.57 -9.10 -22.52
CA GLY A 556 -3.45 -7.95 -22.62
C GLY A 556 -4.36 -8.01 -23.83
N THR A 557 -3.86 -7.56 -24.99
CA THR A 557 -4.67 -7.38 -26.20
C THR A 557 -5.17 -8.70 -26.78
N GLY A 558 -4.35 -9.76 -26.72
CA GLY A 558 -4.71 -11.10 -27.18
C GLY A 558 -5.86 -11.68 -26.38
N HIS A 559 -5.72 -11.67 -25.05
CA HIS A 559 -6.73 -12.16 -24.11
C HIS A 559 -8.04 -11.36 -24.16
N ALA A 560 -7.98 -10.02 -24.14
CA ALA A 560 -9.17 -9.17 -24.26
C ALA A 560 -10.01 -9.49 -25.51
N ARG A 561 -9.34 -9.75 -26.64
CA ARG A 561 -10.00 -10.18 -27.88
C ARG A 561 -10.58 -11.59 -27.78
N ALA A 562 -9.95 -12.50 -27.03
CA ALA A 562 -10.44 -13.85 -26.83
C ALA A 562 -11.70 -13.85 -25.94
N MET A 563 -11.72 -13.05 -24.87
CA MET A 563 -12.88 -12.89 -23.99
C MET A 563 -14.13 -12.43 -24.76
N LEU A 564 -13.99 -11.41 -25.62
CA LEU A 564 -15.11 -10.92 -26.45
C LEU A 564 -15.64 -11.93 -27.47
N LYS A 565 -14.93 -13.05 -27.71
CA LYS A 565 -15.38 -14.14 -28.60
C LYS A 565 -16.10 -15.25 -27.86
N LYS A 566 -16.10 -15.26 -26.52
CA LYS A 566 -16.87 -16.23 -25.72
C LYS A 566 -18.36 -16.09 -26.06
N LYS A 567 -19.04 -17.24 -26.14
CA LYS A 567 -20.48 -17.28 -26.41
C LYS A 567 -21.24 -16.90 -25.15
N VAL A 568 -22.20 -15.98 -25.31
CA VAL A 568 -23.13 -15.51 -24.27
C VAL A 568 -24.29 -16.48 -24.11
#